data_AF-A0A845VUJ0-F1
#
_entry.id   AF-A0A845VUJ0-F1
#
_cell.length_a   1.000
_cell.length_b   1.000
_cell.length_c   1.000
_cell.angle_alpha   90.00
_cell.angle_beta   90.00
_cell.angle_gamma   90.00
#
_symmetry.space_group_name_H-M   'P 1'
#
loop_
_entity.id
_entity.type
_entity.pdbx_description
1 polymer ?
#
loop_
_entity_poly.entity_id
_entity_poly.type
_entity_poly.pdbx_seq_one_letter_code
_entity_poly.pdbx_strand_id
1 'polypeptide(L)'
;MQGIAKKILNRVRGHGRGGWVCTPKDFVDLGSRDAVDKALSRLVKQGFLRRVGRGLYDYPRTSNILKRPAPPNIDAVVEALARRDGISIMPDGIVAAHQLGLTNAVPAQNSYITNGSSRTLQVGGRTIKLRHVSQRLMAWANRPGGPVVRALYWLGENIAADKDVVNTLHNRLSSDIKEDLAEGIKLLPTWMTPVVRQVSEGEGVS
;
A
#
# COMPACT_ATOMS: atom_id res chain seq x y z
N MET A 1 -35.68 12.18 5.28
CA MET A 1 -34.23 12.32 5.05
C MET A 1 -33.48 11.22 5.80
N GLN A 2 -32.56 10.48 5.16
CA GLN A 2 -31.71 9.52 5.87
C GLN A 2 -30.61 10.26 6.65
N GLY A 3 -30.42 9.94 7.93
CA GLY A 3 -29.38 10.55 8.78
C GLY A 3 -27.96 10.24 8.29
N ILE A 4 -27.01 11.13 8.59
CA ILE A 4 -25.59 11.07 8.14
C ILE A 4 -24.96 9.69 8.41
N ALA A 5 -25.19 9.12 9.60
CA ALA A 5 -24.66 7.80 9.95
C ALA A 5 -25.13 6.69 9.00
N LYS A 6 -26.39 6.72 8.53
CA LYS A 6 -26.90 5.74 7.57
C LYS A 6 -26.25 5.90 6.19
N LYS A 7 -26.05 7.15 5.74
CA LYS A 7 -25.34 7.44 4.48
C LYS A 7 -23.88 6.96 4.52
N ILE A 8 -23.17 7.25 5.61
CA ILE A 8 -21.80 6.76 5.84
C ILE A 8 -21.78 5.24 5.79
N LEU A 9 -22.65 4.57 6.55
CA LEU A 9 -22.67 3.10 6.61
C LEU A 9 -22.96 2.47 5.25
N ASN A 10 -23.89 3.03 4.47
CA ASN A 10 -24.18 2.55 3.12
C ASN A 10 -22.97 2.70 2.19
N ARG A 11 -22.28 3.85 2.22
CA ARG A 11 -21.07 4.08 1.41
C ARG A 11 -19.96 3.11 1.78
N VAL A 12 -19.72 2.89 3.07
CA VAL A 12 -18.70 1.93 3.52
C VAL A 12 -19.08 0.50 3.11
N ARG A 13 -20.35 0.10 3.25
CA ARG A 13 -20.84 -1.22 2.81
C ARG A 13 -20.70 -1.45 1.31
N GLY A 14 -20.83 -0.40 0.50
CA GLY A 14 -20.62 -0.47 -0.95
C GLY A 14 -19.21 -0.91 -1.36
N HIS A 15 -18.22 -0.72 -0.49
CA HIS A 15 -16.83 -1.19 -0.71
C HIS A 15 -16.58 -2.62 -0.22
N GLY A 16 -17.62 -3.30 0.28
CA GLY A 16 -17.50 -4.63 0.88
C GLY A 16 -16.84 -4.62 2.26
N ARG A 17 -16.84 -5.78 2.91
CA ARG A 17 -16.20 -5.95 4.22
C ARG A 17 -14.69 -6.01 4.07
N GLY A 18 -13.97 -5.16 4.82
CA GLY A 18 -12.52 -5.17 5.00
C GLY A 18 -11.71 -4.84 3.74
N GLY A 19 -12.37 -4.43 2.66
CA GLY A 19 -11.73 -3.97 1.42
C GLY A 19 -11.32 -2.50 1.47
N TRP A 20 -11.94 -1.71 2.35
CA TRP A 20 -11.71 -0.26 2.40
C TRP A 20 -11.54 0.23 3.83
N VAL A 21 -10.53 1.08 4.02
CA VAL A 21 -10.34 1.89 5.22
C VAL A 21 -10.70 3.32 4.85
N CYS A 22 -11.66 3.88 5.56
CA CYS A 22 -12.15 5.23 5.36
C CYS A 22 -11.64 6.18 6.45
N THR A 23 -11.66 7.44 6.09
CA THR A 23 -11.31 8.58 6.92
C THR A 23 -12.46 9.56 6.92
N PRO A 24 -12.54 10.49 7.89
CA PRO A 24 -13.60 11.49 7.87
C PRO A 24 -13.58 12.39 6.62
N LYS A 25 -12.41 12.53 5.94
CA LYS A 25 -12.30 13.29 4.68
C LYS A 25 -13.13 12.66 3.55
N ASP A 26 -13.37 11.35 3.59
CA ASP A 26 -14.14 10.62 2.57
C ASP A 26 -15.67 10.88 2.66
N PHE A 27 -16.12 11.71 3.61
CA PHE A 27 -17.53 11.98 3.89
C PHE A 27 -17.86 13.47 4.06
N VAL A 28 -16.96 14.37 3.64
CA VAL A 28 -17.16 15.83 3.76
C VAL A 28 -18.36 16.33 2.95
N ASP A 29 -18.78 15.58 1.93
CA ASP A 29 -19.98 15.81 1.14
C ASP A 29 -21.28 15.50 1.89
N LEU A 30 -21.20 14.77 3.00
CA LEU A 30 -22.39 14.31 3.76
C LEU A 30 -22.78 15.26 4.90
N GLY A 31 -21.93 16.21 5.28
CA GLY A 31 -22.18 17.18 6.34
C GLY A 31 -20.92 17.79 6.93
N SER A 32 -21.08 18.60 7.98
CA SER A 32 -19.93 19.23 8.66
C SER A 32 -19.00 18.18 9.28
N ARG A 33 -17.74 18.57 9.49
CA ARG A 33 -16.73 17.69 10.07
C ARG A 33 -17.17 17.07 11.40
N ASP A 34 -17.73 17.89 12.29
CA ASP A 34 -18.22 17.45 13.59
C ASP A 34 -19.38 16.45 13.48
N ALA A 35 -20.27 16.66 12.51
CA ALA A 35 -21.40 15.76 12.29
C ALA A 35 -20.92 14.40 11.76
N VAL A 36 -19.95 14.39 10.85
CA VAL A 36 -19.28 13.18 10.34
C VAL A 36 -18.56 12.44 11.47
N ASP A 37 -17.76 13.14 12.28
CA ASP A 37 -17.00 12.53 13.38
C ASP A 37 -17.94 11.94 14.45
N LYS A 38 -19.03 12.64 14.80
CA LYS A 38 -20.08 12.10 15.69
C LYS A 38 -20.76 10.87 15.11
N ALA A 39 -21.06 10.87 13.81
CA ALA A 39 -21.68 9.75 13.12
C ALA A 39 -20.75 8.52 13.07
N LEU A 40 -19.47 8.71 12.73
CA LEU A 40 -18.46 7.65 12.76
C LEU A 40 -18.28 7.08 14.17
N SER A 41 -18.18 7.94 15.19
CA SER A 41 -18.10 7.51 16.59
C SER A 41 -19.31 6.66 16.99
N ARG A 42 -20.53 7.07 16.62
CA ARG A 42 -21.75 6.31 16.87
C ARG A 42 -21.73 4.94 16.18
N LEU A 43 -21.34 4.88 14.90
CA LEU A 43 -21.26 3.61 14.16
C LEU A 43 -20.22 2.64 14.75
N VAL A 44 -19.13 3.17 15.31
CA VAL A 44 -18.15 2.36 16.05
C VAL A 44 -18.73 1.85 17.36
N LYS A 45 -19.40 2.70 18.15
CA LYS A 45 -20.05 2.29 19.41
C LYS A 45 -21.13 1.23 19.19
N GLN A 46 -21.82 1.28 18.05
CA GLN A 46 -22.83 0.29 17.66
C GLN A 46 -22.22 -1.00 17.07
N GLY A 47 -20.90 -1.08 16.91
CA GLY A 47 -20.22 -2.27 16.38
C GLY A 47 -20.32 -2.44 14.86
N PHE A 48 -20.87 -1.47 14.12
CA PHE A 48 -20.93 -1.53 12.65
C PHE A 48 -19.58 -1.28 12.01
N LEU A 49 -18.82 -0.32 12.53
CA LEU A 49 -17.47 -0.01 12.07
C LEU A 49 -16.46 -0.30 13.18
N ARG A 50 -15.21 -0.53 12.80
CA ARG A 50 -14.08 -0.61 13.73
C ARG A 50 -13.16 0.57 13.48
N ARG A 51 -12.68 1.19 14.57
CA ARG A 51 -11.61 2.17 14.50
C ARG A 51 -10.28 1.44 14.51
N VAL A 52 -9.54 1.51 13.40
CA VAL A 52 -8.24 0.81 13.26
C VAL A 52 -7.07 1.69 13.70
N GLY A 53 -7.24 3.00 13.68
CA GLY A 53 -6.25 3.99 14.13
C GLY A 53 -6.85 5.38 14.26
N ARG A 54 -6.02 6.39 14.56
CA ARG A 54 -6.51 7.78 14.68
C ARG A 54 -7.07 8.27 13.33
N GLY A 55 -8.38 8.47 13.28
CA GLY A 55 -9.08 8.95 12.08
C GLY A 55 -9.16 7.91 10.95
N LEU A 56 -8.98 6.63 11.26
CA LEU A 56 -9.06 5.51 10.32
C LEU A 56 -10.10 4.51 10.81
N TYR A 57 -11.02 4.14 9.93
CA TYR A 57 -12.15 3.27 10.22
C TYR A 57 -12.29 2.23 9.13
N ASP A 58 -12.67 1.01 9.48
CA ASP A 58 -13.00 -0.04 8.51
C ASP A 58 -14.33 -0.70 8.83
N TYR A 59 -14.90 -1.35 7.82
CA TYR A 59 -16.01 -2.28 8.03
C TYR A 59 -15.44 -3.69 8.11
N PRO A 60 -15.24 -4.26 9.31
CA PRO A 60 -14.41 -5.45 9.45
C PRO A 60 -15.04 -6.68 8.76
N ARG A 61 -14.17 -7.50 8.17
CA ARG A 61 -14.49 -8.90 7.85
C ARG A 61 -14.58 -9.69 9.14
N THR A 62 -15.44 -10.69 9.18
CA THR A 62 -15.48 -11.67 10.26
C THR A 62 -14.66 -12.88 9.83
N SER A 63 -13.73 -13.33 10.67
CA SER A 63 -13.05 -14.61 10.47
C SER A 63 -14.02 -15.74 10.78
N ASN A 64 -14.27 -16.62 9.81
CA ASN A 64 -15.14 -17.78 10.00
C ASN A 64 -14.59 -18.76 11.04
N ILE A 65 -13.25 -18.82 11.18
CA ILE A 65 -12.51 -19.71 12.08
C ILE A 65 -12.53 -19.14 13.50
N LEU A 66 -12.09 -17.88 13.67
CA LEU A 66 -11.94 -17.27 14.99
C LEU A 66 -13.25 -16.68 15.54
N LYS A 67 -14.31 -16.63 14.72
CA LYS A 67 -15.59 -15.94 15.00
C LYS A 67 -15.41 -14.50 15.52
N ARG A 68 -14.29 -13.88 15.16
CA ARG A 68 -13.86 -12.53 15.58
C ARG A 68 -13.54 -11.68 14.35
N PRO A 69 -13.56 -10.34 14.47
CA PRO A 69 -13.12 -9.44 13.41
C PRO A 69 -11.71 -9.81 12.93
N ALA A 70 -11.54 -10.01 11.62
CA ALA A 70 -10.23 -10.27 11.03
C ALA A 70 -9.32 -9.04 11.20
N PRO A 71 -7.98 -9.22 11.21
CA PRO A 71 -7.05 -8.10 11.20
C PRO A 71 -7.35 -7.11 10.05
N PRO A 72 -7.09 -5.81 10.24
CA PRO A 72 -7.32 -4.84 9.17
C PRO A 72 -6.41 -5.14 7.97
N ASN A 73 -6.90 -4.83 6.77
CA ASN A 73 -6.09 -4.88 5.57
C ASN A 73 -5.07 -3.72 5.62
N ILE A 74 -3.78 -4.06 5.69
CA ILE A 74 -2.71 -3.06 5.82
C ILE A 74 -2.57 -2.23 4.55
N ASP A 75 -2.79 -2.79 3.37
CA ASP A 75 -2.69 -2.03 2.12
C ASP A 75 -3.81 -0.97 2.07
N ALA A 76 -5.04 -1.34 2.44
CA ALA A 76 -6.14 -0.38 2.55
C ALA A 76 -5.88 0.70 3.62
N VAL A 77 -5.19 0.36 4.72
CA VAL A 77 -4.75 1.33 5.72
C VAL A 77 -3.73 2.31 5.12
N VAL A 78 -2.74 1.81 4.39
CA VAL A 78 -1.69 2.62 3.76
C VAL A 78 -2.30 3.57 2.72
N GLU A 79 -3.20 3.07 1.89
CA GLU A 79 -3.96 3.90 0.95
C GLU A 79 -4.77 4.98 1.66
N ALA A 80 -5.46 4.64 2.75
CA ALA A 80 -6.22 5.61 3.52
C ALA A 80 -5.34 6.69 4.15
N LEU A 81 -4.14 6.33 4.63
CA LEU A 81 -3.14 7.26 5.13
C LEU A 81 -2.65 8.20 4.02
N ALA A 82 -2.32 7.64 2.84
CA ALA A 82 -1.89 8.40 1.67
C ALA A 82 -2.94 9.44 1.26
N ARG A 83 -4.22 9.02 1.09
CA ARG A 83 -5.33 9.91 0.75
C ARG A 83 -5.58 10.97 1.83
N ARG A 84 -5.56 10.59 3.11
CA ARG A 84 -5.84 11.49 4.22
C ARG A 84 -4.79 12.60 4.33
N ASP A 85 -3.52 12.23 4.19
CA ASP A 85 -2.40 13.13 4.44
C ASP A 85 -1.90 13.81 3.16
N GLY A 86 -2.40 13.41 1.98
CA GLY A 86 -1.98 13.97 0.69
C GLY A 86 -0.54 13.60 0.34
N ILE A 87 -0.12 12.38 0.71
CA ILE A 87 1.25 11.88 0.56
C ILE A 87 1.24 10.60 -0.25
N SER A 88 2.38 10.28 -0.87
CA SER A 88 2.61 8.98 -1.49
C SER A 88 3.33 8.06 -0.51
N ILE A 89 2.97 6.77 -0.53
CA ILE A 89 3.55 5.74 0.33
C ILE A 89 3.86 4.51 -0.54
N MET A 90 5.01 3.89 -0.34
CA MET A 90 5.41 2.65 -1.02
C MET A 90 6.00 1.66 -0.01
N PRO A 91 5.96 0.34 -0.26
CA PRO A 91 6.67 -0.62 0.57
C PRO A 91 8.18 -0.31 0.62
N ASP A 92 8.81 -0.57 1.76
CA ASP A 92 10.26 -0.55 1.80
C ASP A 92 10.86 -1.71 1.01
N GLY A 93 12.15 -1.63 0.67
CA GLY A 93 12.75 -2.52 -0.31
C GLY A 93 12.73 -4.00 0.07
N ILE A 94 12.97 -4.34 1.35
CA ILE A 94 12.86 -5.74 1.83
C ILE A 94 11.43 -6.27 1.78
N VAL A 95 10.44 -5.41 2.07
CA VAL A 95 9.01 -5.77 2.01
C VAL A 95 8.64 -6.06 0.55
N ALA A 96 9.05 -5.19 -0.36
CA ALA A 96 8.82 -5.38 -1.79
C ALA A 96 9.53 -6.62 -2.35
N ALA A 97 10.80 -6.85 -1.97
CA ALA A 97 11.56 -8.02 -2.38
C ALA A 97 10.91 -9.32 -1.90
N HIS A 98 10.44 -9.37 -0.65
CA HIS A 98 9.73 -10.52 -0.11
C HIS A 98 8.39 -10.76 -0.84
N GLN A 99 7.62 -9.70 -1.10
CA GLN A 99 6.36 -9.79 -1.85
C GLN A 99 6.55 -10.32 -3.28
N LEU A 100 7.67 -9.96 -3.93
CA LEU A 100 8.05 -10.45 -5.25
C LEU A 100 8.70 -11.85 -5.21
N GLY A 101 8.97 -12.38 -4.02
CA GLY A 101 9.65 -13.67 -3.78
C GLY A 101 11.12 -13.70 -4.18
N LEU A 102 11.79 -12.54 -4.14
CA LEU A 102 13.23 -12.41 -4.34
C LEU A 102 14.01 -12.65 -3.03
N THR A 103 13.31 -12.80 -1.91
CA THR A 103 13.89 -13.19 -0.63
C THR A 103 12.88 -13.94 0.23
N ASN A 104 13.38 -14.89 1.02
CA ASN A 104 12.61 -15.57 2.07
C ASN A 104 12.74 -14.87 3.43
N ALA A 105 13.53 -13.78 3.52
CA ALA A 105 13.66 -13.01 4.73
C ALA A 105 12.32 -12.35 5.08
N VAL A 106 11.69 -12.78 6.18
CA VAL A 106 10.44 -12.20 6.66
C VAL A 106 10.73 -10.83 7.27
N PRO A 107 10.17 -9.72 6.75
CA PRO A 107 10.37 -8.41 7.33
C PRO A 107 9.84 -8.37 8.77
N ALA A 108 10.68 -7.91 9.71
CA ALA A 108 10.32 -7.85 11.13
C ALA A 108 9.17 -6.87 11.41
N GLN A 109 8.95 -5.88 10.54
CA GLN A 109 7.92 -4.85 10.68
C GLN A 109 7.38 -4.46 9.30
N ASN A 110 6.14 -3.93 9.28
CA ASN A 110 5.58 -3.31 8.08
C ASN A 110 6.21 -1.92 7.90
N SER A 111 7.34 -1.86 7.19
CA SER A 111 8.04 -0.62 6.86
C SER A 111 7.67 -0.12 5.46
N TYR A 112 7.49 1.19 5.36
CA TYR A 112 7.15 1.90 4.14
C TYR A 112 7.99 3.17 4.01
N ILE A 113 8.22 3.59 2.78
CA ILE A 113 8.79 4.89 2.46
C ILE A 113 7.70 5.88 2.06
N THR A 114 7.96 7.18 2.27
CA THR A 114 7.01 8.23 1.93
C THR A 114 7.70 9.54 1.57
N ASN A 115 7.04 10.40 0.81
CA ASN A 115 7.43 11.81 0.63
C ASN A 115 6.93 12.71 1.78
N GLY A 116 6.07 12.20 2.68
CA GLY A 116 5.64 12.87 3.90
C GLY A 116 6.63 12.70 5.06
N SER A 117 6.24 13.14 6.26
CA SER A 117 7.09 13.03 7.46
C SER A 117 7.27 11.58 7.94
N SER A 118 8.49 11.26 8.38
CA SER A 118 8.80 10.01 9.09
C SER A 118 7.97 9.92 10.37
N ARG A 119 7.31 8.77 10.59
CA ARG A 119 6.53 8.51 11.80
C ARG A 119 6.22 7.03 11.97
N THR A 120 5.94 6.65 13.21
CA THR A 120 5.46 5.30 13.56
C THR A 120 4.01 5.39 13.99
N LEU A 121 3.18 4.48 13.48
CA LEU A 121 1.74 4.44 13.71
C LEU A 121 1.33 3.06 14.23
N GLN A 122 0.40 3.02 15.17
CA GLN A 122 -0.26 1.79 15.60
C GLN A 122 -1.59 1.65 14.86
N VAL A 123 -1.74 0.55 14.11
CA VAL A 123 -2.96 0.25 13.37
C VAL A 123 -3.39 -1.19 13.60
N GLY A 124 -4.55 -1.39 14.22
CA GLY A 124 -5.11 -2.71 14.50
C GLY A 124 -4.16 -3.67 15.24
N GLY A 125 -3.39 -3.14 16.19
CA GLY A 125 -2.40 -3.91 16.96
C GLY A 125 -1.08 -4.17 16.23
N ARG A 126 -0.87 -3.57 15.06
CA ARG A 126 0.37 -3.67 14.27
C ARG A 126 1.06 -2.31 14.19
N THR A 127 2.38 -2.34 14.23
CA THR A 127 3.21 -1.16 14.01
C THR A 127 3.44 -0.96 12.51
N ILE A 128 3.16 0.25 12.01
CA ILE A 128 3.49 0.71 10.66
C ILE A 128 4.56 1.80 10.81
N LYS A 129 5.70 1.62 10.15
CA LYS A 129 6.79 2.60 10.15
C LYS A 129 6.85 3.28 8.79
N LEU A 130 6.64 4.59 8.78
CA LEU A 130 6.83 5.43 7.60
C LEU A 130 8.18 6.15 7.72
N ARG A 131 9.02 6.01 6.69
CA ARG A 131 10.32 6.69 6.59
C ARG A 131 10.29 7.69 5.44
N HIS A 132 10.55 8.95 5.73
CA HIS A 132 10.74 9.97 4.72
C HIS A 132 11.93 9.64 3.83
N VAL A 133 11.76 9.81 2.52
CA VAL A 133 12.84 9.69 1.54
C VAL A 133 12.75 10.80 0.50
N SER A 134 13.84 11.00 -0.26
CA SER A 134 13.92 12.03 -1.28
C SER A 134 12.87 11.83 -2.38
N GLN A 135 12.47 12.93 -3.04
CA GLN A 135 11.54 12.89 -4.17
C GLN A 135 12.02 11.98 -5.29
N ARG A 136 13.33 11.91 -5.54
CA ARG A 136 13.94 11.00 -6.52
C ARG A 136 13.57 9.55 -6.25
N LEU A 137 13.63 9.12 -4.99
CA LEU A 137 13.29 7.75 -4.61
C LEU A 137 11.77 7.50 -4.60
N MET A 138 10.98 8.57 -4.46
CA MET A 138 9.51 8.54 -4.57
C MET A 138 8.99 8.75 -6.00
N ALA A 139 9.86 8.93 -7.00
CA ALA A 139 9.44 9.15 -8.40
C ALA A 139 8.63 7.98 -8.97
N TRP A 140 8.80 6.78 -8.38
CA TRP A 140 8.07 5.56 -8.71
C TRP A 140 6.83 5.32 -7.85
N ALA A 141 6.47 6.27 -6.99
CA ALA A 141 5.28 6.12 -6.17
C ALA A 141 4.01 6.19 -7.01
N ASN A 142 3.03 5.34 -6.67
CA ASN A 142 1.78 5.13 -7.41
C ASN A 142 1.96 4.56 -8.83
N ARG A 143 3.16 4.11 -9.20
CA ARG A 143 3.40 3.36 -10.44
C ARG A 143 3.35 1.84 -10.17
N PRO A 144 2.72 1.03 -11.04
CA PRO A 144 2.67 -0.43 -10.91
C PRO A 144 4.05 -1.09 -10.75
N GLY A 145 5.08 -0.59 -11.44
CA GLY A 145 6.47 -1.06 -11.35
C GLY A 145 7.24 -0.57 -10.11
N GLY A 146 6.64 0.31 -9.31
CA GLY A 146 7.29 0.89 -8.14
C GLY A 146 7.81 -0.13 -7.12
N PRO A 147 7.04 -1.17 -6.71
CA PRO A 147 7.53 -2.24 -5.84
C PRO A 147 8.76 -2.97 -6.42
N VAL A 148 8.81 -3.19 -7.74
CA VAL A 148 9.97 -3.83 -8.39
C VAL A 148 11.21 -2.97 -8.22
N VAL A 149 11.12 -1.68 -8.53
CA VAL A 149 12.23 -0.74 -8.34
C VAL A 149 12.69 -0.68 -6.87
N ARG A 150 11.76 -0.73 -5.91
CA ARG A 150 12.09 -0.79 -4.48
C ARG A 150 12.84 -2.06 -4.09
N ALA A 151 12.44 -3.21 -4.63
CA ALA A 151 13.11 -4.47 -4.41
C ALA A 151 14.52 -4.46 -5.00
N LEU A 152 14.70 -3.97 -6.24
CA LEU A 152 16.01 -3.86 -6.87
C LEU A 152 16.95 -2.93 -6.08
N TYR A 153 16.46 -1.80 -5.56
CA TYR A 153 17.26 -0.94 -4.67
C TYR A 153 17.75 -1.65 -3.41
N TRP A 154 16.99 -2.62 -2.89
CA TRP A 154 17.38 -3.39 -1.70
C TRP A 154 18.35 -4.52 -2.02
N LEU A 155 18.16 -5.21 -3.14
CA LEU A 155 19.10 -6.23 -3.63
C LEU A 155 20.46 -5.62 -3.97
N GLY A 156 20.47 -4.40 -4.51
CA GLY A 156 21.68 -3.76 -5.02
C GLY A 156 22.11 -4.33 -6.37
N GLU A 157 23.03 -3.64 -7.02
CA GLU A 157 23.43 -3.87 -8.42
C GLU A 157 23.84 -5.32 -8.71
N ASN A 158 24.74 -5.89 -7.91
CA ASN A 158 25.28 -7.23 -8.16
C ASN A 158 24.22 -8.32 -8.10
N ILE A 159 23.33 -8.27 -7.11
CA ILE A 159 22.29 -9.30 -6.93
C ILE A 159 21.13 -9.06 -7.90
N ALA A 160 20.78 -7.81 -8.17
CA ALA A 160 19.72 -7.46 -9.11
C ALA A 160 20.03 -7.91 -10.54
N ALA A 161 21.30 -7.94 -10.93
CA ALA A 161 21.76 -8.38 -12.24
C ALA A 161 21.90 -9.92 -12.37
N ASP A 162 21.64 -10.68 -11.31
CA ASP A 162 21.68 -12.14 -11.35
C ASP A 162 20.56 -12.69 -12.26
N LYS A 163 20.90 -13.70 -13.07
CA LYS A 163 19.98 -14.30 -14.05
C LYS A 163 18.74 -14.89 -13.40
N ASP A 164 18.86 -15.51 -12.23
CA ASP A 164 17.73 -16.11 -11.54
C ASP A 164 16.76 -15.04 -11.04
N VAL A 165 17.29 -13.90 -10.59
CA VAL A 165 16.49 -12.74 -10.16
C VAL A 165 15.73 -12.15 -11.36
N VAL A 166 16.42 -11.91 -12.47
CA VAL A 166 15.82 -11.39 -13.71
C VAL A 166 14.72 -12.33 -14.23
N ASN A 167 15.00 -13.63 -14.32
CA ASN A 167 14.04 -14.64 -14.77
C ASN A 167 12.84 -14.75 -13.84
N THR A 168 13.06 -14.70 -12.52
CA THR A 168 11.98 -14.72 -11.53
C THR A 168 11.05 -13.52 -11.72
N LEU A 169 11.60 -12.32 -11.88
CA LEU A 169 10.82 -11.12 -12.15
C LEU A 169 10.10 -11.19 -13.49
N HIS A 170 10.80 -11.55 -14.57
CA HIS A 170 10.20 -11.66 -15.89
C HIS A 170 8.99 -12.60 -15.90
N ASN A 171 9.10 -13.76 -15.24
CA ASN A 171 8.02 -14.75 -15.24
C ASN A 171 6.84 -14.40 -14.32
N ARG A 172 7.07 -13.62 -13.26
CA ARG A 172 6.04 -13.26 -12.28
C ARG A 172 5.29 -11.98 -12.61
N LEU A 173 5.95 -11.04 -13.28
CA LEU A 173 5.37 -9.74 -13.56
C LEU A 173 4.41 -9.81 -14.75
N SER A 174 3.25 -9.18 -14.60
CA SER A 174 2.26 -8.99 -15.66
C SER A 174 2.77 -7.98 -16.70
N SER A 175 2.14 -7.99 -17.88
CA SER A 175 2.55 -7.12 -19.00
C SER A 175 2.43 -5.63 -18.67
N ASP A 176 1.38 -5.23 -17.94
CA ASP A 176 1.18 -3.84 -17.51
C ASP A 176 2.32 -3.33 -16.60
N ILE A 177 2.85 -4.20 -15.72
CA ILE A 177 4.00 -3.84 -14.88
C ILE A 177 5.27 -3.74 -15.73
N LYS A 178 5.48 -4.65 -16.68
CA LYS A 178 6.65 -4.62 -17.59
C LYS A 178 6.63 -3.38 -18.48
N GLU A 179 5.46 -2.99 -18.99
CA GLU A 179 5.24 -1.78 -19.77
C GLU A 179 5.51 -0.52 -18.93
N ASP A 180 4.95 -0.43 -17.71
CA ASP A 180 5.20 0.70 -16.80
C ASP A 180 6.70 0.85 -16.45
N LEU A 181 7.39 -0.28 -16.27
CA LEU A 181 8.84 -0.30 -16.05
C LEU A 181 9.62 0.25 -17.25
N ALA A 182 9.23 -0.12 -18.48
CA ALA A 182 9.86 0.35 -19.71
C ALA A 182 9.59 1.84 -19.95
N GLU A 183 8.36 2.32 -19.71
CA GLU A 183 8.01 3.74 -19.81
C GLU A 183 8.77 4.59 -18.78
N GLY A 184 8.91 4.06 -17.56
CA GLY A 184 9.58 4.71 -16.45
C GLY A 184 11.10 4.66 -16.49
N ILE A 185 11.72 4.03 -17.50
CA ILE A 185 13.15 3.69 -17.51
C ILE A 185 14.08 4.90 -17.25
N LYS A 186 13.69 6.10 -17.69
CA LYS A 186 14.45 7.35 -17.47
C LYS A 186 14.51 7.80 -16.01
N LEU A 187 13.64 7.27 -15.16
CA LEU A 187 13.61 7.54 -13.71
C LEU A 187 14.60 6.65 -12.93
N LEU A 188 15.16 5.62 -13.58
CA LEU A 188 16.05 4.65 -12.94
C LEU A 188 17.49 5.19 -12.85
N PRO A 189 18.26 4.72 -11.85
CA PRO A 189 19.71 4.88 -11.88
C PRO A 189 20.31 4.07 -13.04
N THR A 190 21.45 4.52 -13.56
CA THR A 190 22.11 3.92 -14.74
C THR A 190 22.28 2.41 -14.63
N TRP A 191 22.70 1.92 -13.46
CA TRP A 191 22.94 0.49 -13.23
C TRP A 191 21.67 -0.38 -13.33
N MET A 192 20.50 0.17 -13.02
CA MET A 192 19.25 -0.60 -12.97
C MET A 192 18.57 -0.68 -14.35
N THR A 193 18.94 0.22 -15.26
CA THR A 193 18.43 0.26 -16.63
C THR A 193 18.59 -1.07 -17.39
N PRO A 194 19.79 -1.70 -17.45
CA PRO A 194 19.95 -2.98 -18.12
C PRO A 194 19.13 -4.10 -17.49
N VAL A 195 19.05 -4.15 -16.15
CA VAL A 195 18.26 -5.15 -15.41
C VAL A 195 16.78 -5.03 -15.75
N VAL A 196 16.22 -3.82 -15.69
CA VAL A 196 14.80 -3.58 -16.00
C VAL A 196 14.50 -3.90 -17.47
N ARG A 197 15.40 -3.58 -18.39
CA ARG A 197 15.23 -3.91 -19.81
C ARG A 197 15.12 -5.42 -20.02
N GLN A 198 16.00 -6.22 -19.41
CA GLN A 198 15.92 -7.69 -19.46
C GLN A 198 14.63 -8.23 -18.83
N VAL A 199 14.19 -7.66 -17.71
CA VAL A 199 12.91 -8.04 -17.07
C VAL A 199 11.71 -7.73 -17.96
N SER A 200 11.69 -6.60 -18.66
CA SER A 200 10.57 -6.19 -19.52
C SER A 200 10.53 -6.92 -20.87
N GLU A 201 11.69 -7.13 -21.51
CA GLU A 201 11.79 -7.71 -22.87
C GLU A 201 11.92 -9.24 -22.84
N GLY A 202 12.38 -9.82 -21.72
CA GLY A 202 12.84 -11.21 -21.65
C GLY A 202 14.25 -11.35 -22.19
N GLU A 203 14.98 -12.42 -21.85
CA GLU A 203 16.22 -12.73 -22.56
C GLU A 203 15.87 -13.06 -24.02
N GLY A 204 16.07 -12.08 -24.90
CA GLY A 204 16.40 -12.36 -26.28
C GLY A 204 17.69 -13.19 -26.26
N VAL A 205 17.53 -14.49 -26.46
CA VAL A 205 18.62 -15.38 -26.85
C VAL A 205 19.34 -14.71 -28.01
N SER A 206 20.61 -14.36 -27.79
CA SER A 206 21.59 -14.09 -28.84
C SER A 206 22.92 -14.64 -28.35
#